data_AF-A0A3C0FJC3-F1
#
_entry.id   AF-A0A3C0FJC3-F1
#
_cell.length_a   1.000
_cell.length_b   1.000
_cell.length_c   1.000
_cell.angle_alpha   90.00
_cell.angle_beta   90.00
_cell.angle_gamma   90.00
#
_symmetry.space_group_name_H-M   'P 1'
#
loop_
_entity.id
_entity.type
_entity.pdbx_description
1 polymer ?
#
loop_
_entity_poly.entity_id
_entity_poly.type
_entity_poly.pdbx_seq_one_letter_code
_entity_poly.pdbx_strand_id
1 'polypeptide(L)'
;MTRRVVVTGMSGITALGNDWPTIKARMQAGETGIARMSEWDDKYDLRTRLAAPVPDFSLKTRFNRKQLRSMGRVAQMAVAATDDALEMAGLRNDTALFEGG
;
A
#
# COMPACT_ATOMS: atom_id res chain seq x y z
N MET A 1 29.86 -8.27 -17.35
CA MET A 1 29.31 -6.89 -17.34
C MET A 1 28.12 -6.85 -16.39
N THR A 2 28.11 -5.91 -15.45
CA THR A 2 26.99 -5.68 -14.53
C THR A 2 25.93 -4.80 -15.19
N ARG A 3 24.67 -5.22 -15.18
CA ARG A 3 23.55 -4.40 -15.65
C ARG A 3 23.24 -3.31 -14.63
N ARG A 4 23.01 -2.08 -15.10
CA ARG A 4 22.53 -0.98 -14.26
C ARG A 4 21.04 -1.15 -14.02
N VAL A 5 20.61 -1.03 -12.77
CA VAL A 5 19.22 -1.12 -12.35
C VAL A 5 18.83 0.20 -11.71
N VAL A 6 17.65 0.71 -12.07
CA VAL A 6 17.11 1.98 -11.57
C VAL A 6 15.64 1.82 -11.16
N VAL A 7 15.16 2.68 -10.28
CA VAL A 7 13.75 2.74 -9.88
C VAL A 7 13.04 3.78 -10.75
N THR A 8 12.02 3.36 -11.49
CA THR A 8 11.25 4.23 -12.41
C THR A 8 9.86 4.59 -11.89
N GLY A 9 9.34 3.85 -10.91
CA GLY A 9 8.04 4.12 -10.29
C GLY A 9 8.00 3.57 -8.87
N MET A 10 7.19 4.21 -8.03
CA MET A 10 7.00 3.82 -6.63
C MET A 10 5.59 4.21 -6.16
N SER A 11 5.07 3.46 -5.20
CA SER A 11 3.84 3.79 -4.49
C SER A 11 3.90 3.19 -3.09
N GLY A 12 3.09 3.71 -2.18
CA GLY A 12 3.04 3.26 -0.79
C GLY A 12 1.64 3.39 -0.21
N ILE A 13 1.23 2.36 0.51
CA ILE A 13 0.05 2.36 1.37
C ILE A 13 0.53 2.14 2.79
N THR A 14 0.33 3.15 3.63
CA THR A 14 0.95 3.24 4.95
C THR A 14 -0.01 3.89 5.95
N ALA A 15 0.33 3.82 7.24
CA ALA A 15 -0.39 4.59 8.26
C ALA A 15 -0.24 6.11 8.10
N LEU A 16 0.76 6.58 7.33
CA LEU A 16 0.95 7.99 7.02
C LEU A 16 0.22 8.43 5.75
N GLY A 17 -0.40 7.53 4.99
CA GLY A 17 -1.12 7.88 3.77
C GLY A 17 -1.07 6.79 2.71
N ASN A 18 -1.85 7.00 1.65
CA ASN A 18 -2.05 6.04 0.55
C ASN A 18 -1.48 6.56 -0.79
N ASP A 19 -0.76 7.69 -0.77
CA ASP A 19 -0.11 8.30 -1.91
C ASP A 19 1.21 8.95 -1.49
N TRP A 20 2.17 9.02 -2.43
CA TRP A 20 3.50 9.53 -2.14
C TRP A 20 3.54 10.99 -1.67
N PRO A 21 2.80 11.95 -2.29
CA PRO A 21 2.74 13.32 -1.79
C PRO A 21 2.34 13.42 -0.32
N THR A 22 1.30 12.72 0.10
CA THR A 22 0.83 12.69 1.49
C THR A 22 1.86 12.06 2.41
N ILE A 23 2.39 10.88 2.05
CA ILE A 23 3.39 10.17 2.85
C ILE A 23 4.63 11.05 3.07
N LYS A 24 5.14 11.66 2.01
CA LYS A 24 6.33 12.53 2.07
C LYS A 24 6.10 13.72 2.99
N ALA A 25 4.96 14.41 2.85
CA ALA A 25 4.66 15.60 3.65
C ALA A 25 4.62 15.26 5.16
N ARG A 26 3.90 14.19 5.53
CA ARG A 26 3.80 13.76 6.93
C ARG A 26 5.12 13.23 7.49
N MET A 27 5.87 12.49 6.68
CA MET A 27 7.19 12.00 7.07
C MET A 27 8.17 13.17 7.31
N GLN A 28 8.14 14.20 6.45
CA GLN A 28 8.96 15.41 6.62
C GLN A 28 8.54 16.23 7.85
N ALA A 29 7.26 16.21 8.21
CA ALA A 29 6.74 16.84 9.42
C ALA A 29 7.03 16.04 10.71
N GLY A 30 7.62 14.84 10.62
CA GLY A 30 7.89 13.99 11.77
C GLY A 30 6.62 13.39 12.39
N GLU A 31 5.53 13.32 11.64
CA GLU A 31 4.28 12.72 12.10
C GLU A 31 4.39 11.21 12.24
N THR A 32 3.58 10.64 13.15
CA THR A 32 3.52 9.20 13.40
C THR A 32 2.13 8.65 13.09
N GLY A 33 2.10 7.48 12.46
CA GLY A 33 0.86 6.72 12.25
C GLY A 33 0.48 5.83 13.44
N ILE A 34 1.25 5.86 14.53
CA ILE A 34 0.99 5.03 15.71
C ILE A 34 -0.24 5.54 16.46
N ALA A 35 -1.21 4.67 16.67
CA ALA A 35 -2.46 4.94 17.35
C ALA A 35 -2.79 3.84 18.37
N ARG A 36 -3.58 4.21 19.39
CA ARG A 36 -4.18 3.25 20.33
C ARG A 36 -5.35 2.52 19.67
N MET A 37 -5.36 1.20 19.76
CA MET A 37 -6.40 0.33 19.23
C MET A 37 -7.43 0.01 20.31
N SER A 38 -8.53 0.77 20.37
CA SER A 38 -9.63 0.54 21.33
C SER A 38 -10.27 -0.84 21.18
N GLU A 39 -10.29 -1.39 19.97
CA GLU A 39 -10.77 -2.74 19.65
C GLU A 39 -9.97 -3.87 20.32
N TRP A 40 -8.85 -3.54 20.97
CA TRP A 40 -7.99 -4.51 21.64
C TRP A 40 -8.13 -4.46 23.17
N ASP A 41 -9.01 -3.62 23.70
CA ASP A 41 -9.18 -3.42 25.14
C ASP A 41 -9.71 -4.67 25.86
N ASP A 42 -10.49 -5.50 25.17
CA ASP A 42 -11.05 -6.77 25.65
C ASP A 42 -10.13 -7.98 25.45
N LYS A 43 -9.01 -7.82 24.73
CA LYS A 43 -8.07 -8.91 24.44
C LYS A 43 -7.04 -9.05 25.57
N TYR A 44 -7.35 -9.89 26.55
CA TYR A 44 -6.58 -10.07 27.79
C TYR A 44 -5.13 -10.56 27.57
N ASP A 45 -4.88 -11.27 26.48
CA ASP A 45 -3.59 -11.88 26.11
C ASP A 45 -2.63 -10.85 25.48
N LEU A 46 -3.17 -9.75 24.94
CA LEU A 46 -2.37 -8.68 24.39
C LEU A 46 -1.80 -7.83 25.53
N ARG A 47 -0.51 -7.47 25.46
CA ARG A 47 0.12 -6.52 26.39
C ARG A 47 0.12 -5.09 25.85
N THR A 48 0.20 -4.93 24.54
CA THR A 48 0.30 -3.63 23.88
C THR A 48 -0.98 -3.30 23.13
N ARG A 49 -1.48 -2.07 23.27
CA ARG A 49 -2.67 -1.54 22.59
C ARG A 49 -2.34 -0.52 21.51
N LEU A 50 -1.13 -0.57 20.98
CA LEU A 50 -0.63 0.38 19.99
C LEU A 50 -0.42 -0.35 18.67
N ALA A 51 -0.79 0.29 17.56
CA ALA A 51 -0.55 -0.18 16.21
C ALA A 51 -0.38 1.02 15.26
N ALA A 52 -0.06 0.76 13.99
CA ALA A 52 -0.08 1.77 12.94
C ALA A 52 -1.12 1.36 11.87
N PRO A 53 -2.43 1.58 12.12
CA PRO A 53 -3.46 1.19 11.19
C PRO A 53 -3.38 2.03 9.91
N VAL A 54 -3.72 1.44 8.76
CA VAL A 54 -3.90 2.17 7.51
C VAL A 54 -5.32 2.73 7.47
N PRO A 55 -5.53 4.05 7.60
CA PRO A 55 -6.86 4.63 7.59
C PRO A 55 -7.47 4.60 6.17
N ASP A 56 -8.78 4.38 6.10
CA ASP A 56 -9.63 4.64 4.94
C ASP A 56 -9.22 4.00 3.59
N PHE A 57 -8.50 2.88 3.63
CA PHE A 57 -8.18 2.14 2.39
C PHE A 57 -9.41 1.40 1.82
N SER A 58 -9.75 1.69 0.56
CA SER A 58 -10.82 1.06 -0.21
C SER A 58 -10.43 0.92 -1.69
N LEU A 59 -10.73 -0.25 -2.28
CA LEU A 59 -10.46 -0.55 -3.69
C LEU A 59 -11.66 -0.42 -4.62
N LYS A 60 -12.82 -0.01 -4.10
CA LYS A 60 -14.12 -0.22 -4.75
C LYS A 60 -14.27 0.47 -6.12
N THR A 61 -13.46 1.47 -6.44
CA THR A 61 -13.53 2.23 -7.70
C THR A 61 -12.69 1.64 -8.83
N ARG A 62 -11.66 0.81 -8.53
CA ARG A 62 -10.70 0.30 -9.53
C ARG A 62 -10.86 -1.18 -9.85
N PHE A 63 -11.32 -1.98 -8.89
CA PHE A 63 -11.44 -3.43 -9.04
C PHE A 63 -12.88 -3.89 -8.88
N ASN A 64 -13.32 -4.82 -9.72
CA ASN A 64 -14.67 -5.35 -9.64
C ASN A 64 -14.83 -6.30 -8.45
N ARG A 65 -16.07 -6.52 -8.01
CA ARG A 65 -16.38 -7.40 -6.87
C ARG A 65 -15.84 -8.82 -7.04
N LYS A 66 -15.80 -9.34 -8.28
CA LYS A 66 -15.32 -10.69 -8.58
C LYS A 66 -13.82 -10.83 -8.29
N GLN A 67 -13.02 -9.81 -8.63
CA GLN A 67 -11.58 -9.76 -8.34
C GLN A 67 -11.32 -9.62 -6.83
N LEU A 68 -12.10 -8.78 -6.15
CA LEU A 68 -11.86 -8.47 -4.74
C LEU A 68 -12.22 -9.61 -3.78
N ARG A 69 -13.19 -10.48 -4.13
CA ARG A 69 -13.71 -11.48 -3.18
C ARG A 69 -12.66 -12.47 -2.67
N SER A 70 -11.64 -12.76 -3.47
CA SER A 70 -10.56 -13.71 -3.12
C SER A 70 -9.35 -13.02 -2.48
N MET A 71 -9.34 -11.68 -2.41
CA MET A 71 -8.20 -10.92 -1.90
C MET A 71 -8.42 -10.55 -0.44
N GLY A 72 -7.54 -11.06 0.44
CA GLY A 72 -7.41 -10.52 1.80
C GLY A 72 -6.95 -9.06 1.80
N ARG A 73 -7.09 -8.37 2.93
CA ARG A 73 -6.75 -6.92 3.06
C ARG A 73 -5.33 -6.59 2.59
N VAL A 74 -4.35 -7.45 2.89
CA VAL A 74 -2.96 -7.26 2.46
C VAL A 74 -2.82 -7.37 0.94
N ALA A 75 -3.43 -8.39 0.33
CA ALA A 75 -3.41 -8.56 -1.13
C ALA A 75 -4.07 -7.38 -1.85
N GLN A 76 -5.15 -6.85 -1.28
CA GLN A 76 -5.80 -5.65 -1.77
C GLN A 76 -4.86 -4.43 -1.76
N MET A 77 -4.16 -4.19 -0.64
CA MET A 77 -3.19 -3.08 -0.58
C MET A 77 -2.01 -3.31 -1.55
N ALA A 78 -1.50 -4.54 -1.64
CA ALA A 78 -0.38 -4.87 -2.51
C ALA A 78 -0.72 -4.62 -4.00
N VAL A 79 -1.90 -5.05 -4.45
CA VAL A 79 -2.31 -4.84 -5.86
C VAL A 79 -2.51 -3.36 -6.15
N ALA A 80 -3.10 -2.60 -5.22
CA ALA A 80 -3.29 -1.16 -5.37
C ALA A 80 -1.96 -0.41 -5.52
N ALA A 81 -1.02 -0.66 -4.59
CA ALA A 81 0.29 -0.02 -4.62
C ALA A 81 1.08 -0.40 -5.88
N THR A 82 1.01 -1.66 -6.31
CA THR A 82 1.70 -2.11 -7.53
C THR A 82 1.11 -1.43 -8.77
N ASP A 83 -0.22 -1.34 -8.85
CA ASP A 83 -0.94 -0.67 -9.94
C ASP A 83 -0.53 0.80 -10.07
N ASP A 84 -0.44 1.52 -8.94
CA ASP A 84 0.02 2.92 -8.90
C ASP A 84 1.51 3.05 -9.25
N ALA A 85 2.35 2.12 -8.82
CA ALA A 85 3.78 2.14 -9.14
C ALA A 85 4.03 1.91 -10.65
N LEU A 86 3.25 1.00 -11.27
CA LEU A 86 3.28 0.77 -12.71
C LEU A 86 2.76 1.97 -13.49
N GLU A 87 1.73 2.65 -12.99
CA GLU A 87 1.23 3.90 -13.56
C GLU A 87 2.30 5.00 -13.51
N MET A 88 2.97 5.17 -12.37
CA MET A 88 4.07 6.12 -12.21
C MET A 88 5.26 5.81 -13.13
N ALA A 89 5.57 4.54 -13.33
CA ALA A 89 6.63 4.10 -14.24
C ALA A 89 6.27 4.22 -15.72
N GLY A 90 4.99 4.50 -16.06
CA GLY A 90 4.50 4.49 -17.44
C GLY A 90 4.37 3.08 -18.04
N LEU A 91 4.34 2.04 -17.20
CA LEU A 91 4.39 0.63 -17.61
C LEU A 91 3.05 -0.11 -17.43
N ARG A 92 2.01 0.55 -16.94
CA ARG A 92 0.71 -0.09 -16.61
C ARG A 92 0.09 -0.90 -17.76
N ASN A 93 0.25 -0.44 -18.99
CA ASN A 93 -0.28 -1.11 -20.20
C ASN A 93 0.84 -1.67 -21.08
N ASP A 94 2.07 -1.75 -20.58
CA ASP A 94 3.20 -2.24 -21.36
C ASP A 94 3.14 -3.77 -21.47
N THR A 95 2.94 -4.26 -22.69
CA THR A 95 2.84 -5.69 -22.97
C THR A 95 4.17 -6.42 -22.80
N ALA A 96 5.30 -5.70 -22.88
CA ALA A 96 6.63 -6.28 -22.70
C ALA A 96 6.83 -6.86 -21.29
N LEU A 97 6.04 -6.43 -20.30
CA LEU A 97 6.04 -7.01 -18.95
C LEU A 97 5.61 -8.49 -18.92
N PHE A 98 4.87 -8.94 -19.93
CA PHE A 98 4.31 -10.31 -20.00
C PHE A 98 5.04 -11.20 -21.01
N GLU A 99 5.99 -10.65 -21.76
CA GLU A 99 6.74 -11.38 -22.80
C GLU A 99 7.98 -12.13 -22.24
N GLY A 100 8.27 -11.99 -20.94
CA GLY A 100 9.38 -12.65 -20.26
C GLY A 100 8.93 -13.73 -19.26
N GLY A 101 8.82 -14.97 -19.73
CA GLY A 101 8.57 -16.18 -18.94
C GLY A 101 8.86 -17.44 -19.73
#